data_AF-A0A660LDK9-F1
#
_entry.id   AF-A0A660LDK9-F1
#
_cell.length_a   1.000
_cell.length_b   1.000
_cell.length_c   1.000
_cell.angle_alpha   90.00
_cell.angle_beta   90.00
_cell.angle_gamma   90.00
#
_symmetry.space_group_name_H-M   'P 1'
#
loop_
_entity.id
_entity.type
_entity.pdbx_description
1 polymer ?
#
loop_
_entity_poly.entity_id
_entity_poly.type
_entity_poly.pdbx_seq_one_letter_code
_entity_poly.pdbx_strand_id
1 'polypeptide(L)'
;MVVAFAGPTYAAPTDALQGEQWAIAPATVFDLPGAWQLSAGAGVTVAVVDSGMKLDHPDLAPNAWTNFAEVPGNGVDDDNNGYVDDVHGVDLTSSRTGQDLHDGLGHGTHVAGTIAAAANNRGVVGVAYRAKLMTVKVLDDSGAGTTGAVAEGIRYAAANGARIINLSLEGDTDDPRMRAAVDAAAAANALIVCSAGNSGIDVDRKPVFPVSIPAPNVVGVAATEPDDGRDLPDFSNYGRLTVPVAAPGVEVISTSKSGGYEYKSGTSMAAPHVAGVAALMAAVAPNLPAADLRALLLQHAERASLPVSAGYVDALGAVLAASEASSYDRNQPPAVRVLSATRSGRTTQAQLAIVGAVAAVSRVVVKVDRRTAATLRGGRSVLNVRVRGRTGKRLTVEAFAADGRRLSRTTSRIRAVRAGKRNVGSGGGIGGSAWVG
;
A
#
# COMPACT_ATOMS: atom_id res chain seq x y z
N MET A 1 27.11 1.51 -17.65
CA MET A 1 26.52 2.29 -18.75
C MET A 1 25.07 2.50 -18.38
N VAL A 2 24.74 3.65 -17.80
CA VAL A 2 23.39 3.98 -17.34
C VAL A 2 22.57 4.27 -18.59
N VAL A 3 21.56 3.45 -18.87
CA VAL A 3 20.59 3.75 -19.93
C VAL A 3 19.70 4.86 -19.38
N ALA A 4 19.90 6.09 -19.85
CA ALA A 4 19.02 7.20 -19.54
C ALA A 4 17.64 6.91 -20.16
N PHE A 5 16.63 6.69 -19.32
CA PHE A 5 15.24 6.64 -19.76
C PHE A 5 14.83 8.05 -20.18
N ALA A 6 14.61 8.26 -21.49
CA ALA A 6 13.94 9.44 -22.02
C ALA A 6 12.42 9.27 -21.88
N GLY A 7 11.93 9.15 -20.65
CA GLY A 7 10.51 9.29 -20.35
C GLY A 7 10.10 10.77 -20.35
N PRO A 8 8.79 11.09 -20.41
CA PRO A 8 8.35 12.46 -20.19
C PRO A 8 8.79 12.91 -18.80
N THR A 9 9.61 13.96 -18.73
CA THR A 9 9.90 14.66 -17.48
C THR A 9 8.66 15.45 -17.09
N TYR A 10 8.08 15.17 -15.94
CA TYR A 10 6.95 15.96 -15.45
C TYR A 10 7.48 17.23 -14.78
N ALA A 11 6.85 18.36 -15.08
CA ALA A 11 7.12 19.59 -14.37
C ALA A 11 6.72 19.42 -12.90
N ALA A 12 7.47 20.02 -11.98
CA ALA A 12 7.07 20.07 -10.58
C ALA A 12 5.71 20.80 -10.48
N PRO A 13 4.74 20.26 -9.72
CA PRO A 13 3.50 20.97 -9.41
C PRO A 13 3.78 22.34 -8.78
N THR A 14 2.85 23.28 -8.96
CA THR A 14 2.94 24.67 -8.45
C THR A 14 1.65 25.11 -7.76
N ASP A 15 0.94 24.14 -7.17
CA ASP A 15 -0.34 24.30 -6.52
C ASP A 15 -0.24 25.17 -5.25
N ALA A 16 -1.28 25.98 -5.00
CA ALA A 16 -1.21 27.12 -4.07
C ALA A 16 -0.86 26.74 -2.61
N LEU A 17 -1.24 25.53 -2.17
CA LEU A 17 -1.01 25.00 -0.82
C LEU A 17 0.06 23.90 -0.80
N GLN A 18 0.79 23.67 -1.90
CA GLN A 18 1.88 22.68 -1.92
C GLN A 18 2.94 22.98 -0.84
N GLY A 19 3.19 24.26 -0.55
CA GLY A 19 4.12 24.68 0.51
C GLY A 19 3.67 24.31 1.93
N GLU A 20 2.40 24.00 2.13
CA GLU A 20 1.84 23.52 3.41
C GLU A 20 1.92 22.00 3.55
N GLN A 21 2.16 21.26 2.45
CA GLN A 21 2.33 19.82 2.47
C GLN A 21 3.77 19.46 2.84
N TRP A 22 4.06 19.44 4.15
CA TRP A 22 5.41 19.15 4.66
C TRP A 22 6.00 17.84 4.10
N ALA A 23 5.14 16.83 3.87
CA ALA A 23 5.48 15.55 3.26
C ALA A 23 6.11 15.67 1.86
N ILE A 24 5.82 16.75 1.15
CA ILE A 24 6.22 17.00 -0.24
C ILE A 24 7.45 17.93 -0.30
N ALA A 25 7.85 18.50 0.84
CA ALA A 25 8.97 19.43 0.89
C ALA A 25 10.26 18.78 0.34
N PRO A 26 11.07 19.54 -0.43
CA PRO A 26 12.37 19.06 -0.90
C PRO A 26 13.27 18.63 0.27
N ALA A 27 14.12 17.64 0.03
CA ALA A 27 15.07 17.10 1.01
C ALA A 27 14.46 16.39 2.24
N THR A 28 13.14 16.15 2.24
CA THR A 28 12.52 15.19 3.17
C THR A 28 12.89 13.76 2.78
N VAL A 29 12.84 12.86 3.76
CA VAL A 29 13.05 11.41 3.56
C VAL A 29 12.06 10.80 2.55
N PHE A 30 10.90 11.44 2.35
CA PHE A 30 9.88 10.97 1.42
C PHE A 30 10.28 11.16 -0.06
N ASP A 31 11.13 12.16 -0.37
CA ASP A 31 11.68 12.50 -1.70
C ASP A 31 10.70 12.39 -2.88
N LEU A 32 9.52 13.00 -2.70
CA LEU A 32 8.47 13.00 -3.72
C LEU A 32 8.80 13.87 -4.97
N PRO A 33 9.41 15.07 -4.84
CA PRO A 33 9.81 15.84 -6.02
C PRO A 33 10.78 15.09 -6.94
N GLY A 34 11.70 14.28 -6.38
CA GLY A 34 12.56 13.41 -7.17
C GLY A 34 11.75 12.34 -7.91
N ALA A 35 10.82 11.67 -7.24
CA ALA A 35 9.96 10.66 -7.84
C ALA A 35 9.11 11.20 -9.01
N TRP A 36 8.63 12.45 -8.90
CA TRP A 36 7.85 13.10 -9.95
C TRP A 36 8.61 13.33 -11.26
N GLN A 37 9.95 13.40 -11.22
CA GLN A 37 10.75 13.45 -12.45
C GLN A 37 10.60 12.17 -13.29
N LEU A 38 10.18 11.06 -12.67
CA LEU A 38 10.06 9.74 -13.29
C LEU A 38 8.61 9.38 -13.62
N SER A 39 7.66 9.78 -12.77
CA SER A 39 6.27 9.35 -12.87
C SER A 39 5.33 10.33 -12.16
N ALA A 40 4.12 10.47 -12.71
CA ALA A 40 3.00 11.13 -12.05
C ALA A 40 1.83 10.17 -11.74
N GLY A 41 2.02 8.86 -11.96
CA GLY A 41 0.98 7.85 -11.72
C GLY A 41 -0.05 7.69 -12.86
N ALA A 42 0.21 8.29 -14.03
CA ALA A 42 -0.69 8.22 -15.18
C ALA A 42 -0.97 6.77 -15.62
N GLY A 43 -2.24 6.47 -15.92
CA GLY A 43 -2.67 5.14 -16.35
C GLY A 43 -2.84 4.12 -15.23
N VAL A 44 -2.69 4.53 -13.98
CA VAL A 44 -2.90 3.67 -12.81
C VAL A 44 -4.21 4.02 -12.13
N THR A 45 -5.05 3.00 -11.89
CA THR A 45 -6.24 3.11 -11.05
C THR A 45 -5.90 2.77 -9.61
N VAL A 46 -6.26 3.66 -8.69
CA VAL A 46 -6.18 3.49 -7.23
C VAL A 46 -7.60 3.48 -6.67
N ALA A 47 -7.98 2.39 -6.02
CA ALA A 47 -9.25 2.33 -5.30
C ALA A 47 -9.11 2.91 -3.90
N VAL A 48 -10.05 3.79 -3.54
CA VAL A 48 -10.21 4.34 -2.20
C VAL A 48 -11.40 3.64 -1.56
N VAL A 49 -11.12 2.61 -0.75
CA VAL A 49 -12.12 1.83 -0.04
C VAL A 49 -12.34 2.47 1.33
N ASP A 50 -13.34 3.37 1.41
CA ASP A 50 -13.47 4.34 2.51
C ASP A 50 -14.94 4.87 2.65
N SER A 51 -15.15 6.11 3.08
CA SER A 51 -16.47 6.71 3.34
C SER A 51 -17.13 7.39 2.13
N GLY A 52 -16.54 7.28 0.94
CA GLY A 52 -16.98 7.96 -0.28
C GLY A 52 -15.95 8.99 -0.76
N MET A 53 -16.35 9.84 -1.70
CA MET A 53 -15.51 10.93 -2.19
C MET A 53 -16.36 12.10 -2.68
N LYS A 54 -15.93 13.34 -2.39
CA LYS A 54 -16.48 14.52 -3.05
C LYS A 54 -16.04 14.57 -4.51
N LEU A 55 -16.78 13.89 -5.38
CA LEU A 55 -16.49 13.75 -6.82
C LEU A 55 -16.40 15.07 -7.57
N ASP A 56 -17.16 16.09 -7.15
CA ASP A 56 -17.17 17.43 -7.73
C ASP A 56 -16.10 18.37 -7.12
N HIS A 57 -15.24 17.88 -6.22
CA HIS A 57 -14.14 18.69 -5.69
C HIS A 57 -13.19 19.06 -6.84
N PRO A 58 -12.81 20.34 -7.03
CA PRO A 58 -12.03 20.79 -8.18
C PRO A 58 -10.67 20.09 -8.35
N ASP A 59 -10.07 19.63 -7.25
CA ASP A 59 -8.81 18.86 -7.26
C ASP A 59 -8.99 17.35 -7.38
N LEU A 60 -10.21 16.82 -7.24
CA LEU A 60 -10.46 15.38 -7.36
C LEU A 60 -11.17 15.02 -8.66
N ALA A 61 -12.11 15.85 -9.12
CA ALA A 61 -12.89 15.62 -10.32
C ALA A 61 -12.05 15.26 -11.56
N PRO A 62 -10.90 15.93 -11.84
CA PRO A 62 -10.07 15.56 -13.00
C PRO A 62 -9.48 14.14 -12.92
N ASN A 63 -9.37 13.60 -11.71
CA ASN A 63 -8.77 12.30 -11.42
C ASN A 63 -9.78 11.25 -10.97
N ALA A 64 -11.09 11.52 -11.00
CA ALA A 64 -12.09 10.48 -10.81
C ALA A 64 -11.91 9.37 -11.87
N TRP A 65 -11.96 8.11 -11.44
CA TRP A 65 -12.03 6.96 -12.33
C TRP A 65 -13.40 6.87 -12.99
N THR A 66 -13.48 6.29 -14.18
CA THR A 66 -14.74 6.12 -14.91
C THR A 66 -14.87 4.66 -15.35
N ASN A 67 -15.96 4.00 -14.97
CA ASN A 67 -16.41 2.76 -15.58
C ASN A 67 -16.97 3.09 -16.97
N PHE A 68 -16.20 2.81 -18.02
CA PHE A 68 -16.66 3.03 -19.40
C PHE A 68 -17.59 1.92 -19.90
N ALA A 69 -17.84 0.89 -19.09
CA ALA A 69 -18.80 -0.16 -19.40
C ALA A 69 -20.24 0.20 -18.98
N GLU A 70 -20.41 1.22 -18.13
CA GLU A 70 -21.71 1.75 -17.70
C GLU A 70 -22.19 2.92 -18.58
N VAL A 71 -23.51 3.00 -18.77
CA VAL A 71 -24.18 4.17 -19.38
C VAL A 71 -24.80 5.01 -18.26
N PRO A 72 -24.25 6.20 -17.96
CA PRO A 72 -24.65 6.97 -16.78
C PRO A 72 -26.15 7.29 -16.70
N GLY A 73 -26.80 6.85 -15.63
CA GLY A 73 -28.15 7.24 -15.25
C GLY A 73 -29.25 6.54 -16.04
N ASN A 74 -28.97 5.38 -16.63
CA ASN A 74 -29.97 4.58 -17.33
C ASN A 74 -30.72 3.62 -16.37
N GLY A 75 -30.25 3.45 -15.13
CA GLY A 75 -30.83 2.56 -14.12
C GLY A 75 -30.61 1.08 -14.41
N VAL A 76 -29.59 0.73 -15.21
CA VAL A 76 -29.23 -0.63 -15.61
C VAL A 76 -27.80 -0.93 -15.13
N ASP A 77 -27.53 -2.19 -14.85
CA ASP A 77 -26.17 -2.73 -14.68
C ASP A 77 -25.71 -3.20 -16.06
N ASP A 78 -25.03 -2.33 -16.80
CA ASP A 78 -24.72 -2.53 -18.23
C ASP A 78 -23.59 -3.55 -18.41
N ASP A 79 -22.68 -3.64 -17.44
CA ASP A 79 -21.54 -4.55 -17.46
C ASP A 79 -21.81 -5.90 -16.76
N ASN A 80 -22.98 -6.04 -16.12
CA ASN A 80 -23.42 -7.20 -15.34
C ASN A 80 -22.46 -7.56 -14.19
N ASN A 81 -21.84 -6.56 -13.56
CA ASN A 81 -20.95 -6.75 -12.42
C ASN A 81 -21.71 -6.82 -11.07
N GLY A 82 -23.03 -6.59 -11.08
CA GLY A 82 -23.92 -6.60 -9.93
C GLY A 82 -24.25 -5.22 -9.36
N TYR A 83 -23.75 -4.14 -9.96
CA TYR A 83 -23.85 -2.77 -9.47
C TYR A 83 -24.42 -1.85 -10.55
N VAL A 84 -25.62 -1.33 -10.31
CA VAL A 84 -26.29 -0.41 -11.25
C VAL A 84 -25.59 0.94 -11.27
N ASP A 85 -25.31 1.44 -12.47
CA ASP A 85 -24.78 2.79 -12.71
C ASP A 85 -23.48 3.11 -11.94
N ASP A 86 -22.58 2.15 -11.71
CA ASP A 86 -21.35 2.33 -10.89
C ASP A 86 -20.23 3.15 -11.57
N VAL A 87 -20.59 4.23 -12.27
CA VAL A 87 -19.75 5.02 -13.19
C VAL A 87 -18.45 5.50 -12.56
N HIS A 88 -18.45 5.88 -11.28
CA HIS A 88 -17.24 6.34 -10.57
C HIS A 88 -16.82 5.41 -9.43
N GLY A 89 -17.49 4.27 -9.31
CA GLY A 89 -17.37 3.34 -8.19
C GLY A 89 -18.72 3.00 -7.55
N VAL A 90 -18.66 2.36 -6.38
CA VAL A 90 -19.82 1.71 -5.75
C VAL A 90 -19.99 2.11 -4.28
N ASP A 91 -21.25 2.21 -3.84
CA ASP A 91 -21.65 2.24 -2.44
C ASP A 91 -22.15 0.87 -1.96
N LEU A 92 -21.50 0.37 -0.91
CA LEU A 92 -21.73 -0.93 -0.27
C LEU A 92 -22.22 -0.77 1.19
N THR A 93 -22.59 0.45 1.61
CA THR A 93 -23.08 0.74 2.97
C THR A 93 -24.57 0.46 3.14
N SER A 94 -25.34 0.48 2.04
CA SER A 94 -26.79 0.28 2.06
C SER A 94 -27.23 -0.92 1.22
N SER A 95 -28.49 -1.34 1.37
CA SER A 95 -29.07 -2.41 0.55
C SER A 95 -29.39 -2.00 -0.89
N ARG A 96 -29.30 -0.70 -1.21
CA ARG A 96 -29.33 -0.21 -2.59
C ARG A 96 -27.88 -0.02 -3.04
N THR A 97 -27.35 -1.05 -3.67
CA THR A 97 -26.02 -0.99 -4.28
C THR A 97 -26.08 -0.16 -5.56
N GLY A 98 -25.21 0.84 -5.69
CA GLY A 98 -25.17 1.80 -6.80
C GLY A 98 -24.17 2.92 -6.54
N GLN A 99 -24.26 4.06 -7.24
CA GLN A 99 -23.24 5.13 -7.22
C GLN A 99 -23.46 6.27 -6.21
N ASP A 100 -24.12 6.05 -5.07
CA ASP A 100 -24.19 7.11 -4.03
C ASP A 100 -22.86 7.23 -3.28
N LEU A 101 -21.90 7.88 -3.95
CA LEU A 101 -20.53 8.02 -3.47
C LEU A 101 -20.34 9.26 -2.59
N HIS A 102 -21.44 9.89 -2.16
CA HIS A 102 -21.38 11.07 -1.32
C HIS A 102 -20.60 10.77 -0.03
N ASP A 103 -19.66 11.65 0.29
CA ASP A 103 -18.83 11.53 1.48
C ASP A 103 -19.38 12.39 2.62
N GLY A 104 -20.40 11.89 3.30
CA GLY A 104 -20.98 12.58 4.45
C GLY A 104 -20.05 12.64 5.66
N LEU A 105 -19.05 11.76 5.76
CA LEU A 105 -18.03 11.77 6.80
C LEU A 105 -16.89 12.75 6.48
N GLY A 106 -16.35 12.70 5.25
CA GLY A 106 -15.25 13.53 4.75
C GLY A 106 -13.88 12.86 4.80
N HIS A 107 -13.80 11.65 5.33
CA HIS A 107 -12.54 10.93 5.50
C HIS A 107 -12.01 10.42 4.15
N GLY A 108 -12.85 9.78 3.35
CA GLY A 108 -12.48 9.29 2.01
C GLY A 108 -12.07 10.40 1.04
N THR A 109 -12.70 11.58 1.13
CA THR A 109 -12.29 12.77 0.36
C THR A 109 -10.89 13.22 0.72
N HIS A 110 -10.52 13.21 2.02
CA HIS A 110 -9.18 13.59 2.46
C HIS A 110 -8.13 12.58 2.00
N VAL A 111 -8.42 11.29 2.18
CA VAL A 111 -7.58 10.17 1.71
C VAL A 111 -7.36 10.24 0.19
N ALA A 112 -8.42 10.47 -0.58
CA ALA A 112 -8.37 10.60 -2.04
C ALA A 112 -7.45 11.73 -2.51
N GLY A 113 -7.53 12.90 -1.85
CA GLY A 113 -6.66 14.04 -2.17
C GLY A 113 -5.18 13.75 -1.91
N THR A 114 -4.87 13.05 -0.81
CA THR A 114 -3.49 12.67 -0.49
C THR A 114 -2.92 11.74 -1.57
N ILE A 115 -3.74 10.85 -2.12
CA ILE A 115 -3.33 9.94 -3.20
C ILE A 115 -3.16 10.71 -4.51
N ALA A 116 -4.18 11.43 -4.97
CA ALA A 116 -4.22 11.95 -6.34
C ALA A 116 -5.04 13.23 -6.52
N ALA A 117 -4.96 14.18 -5.58
CA ALA A 117 -5.33 15.57 -5.91
C ALA A 117 -4.54 16.03 -7.15
N ALA A 118 -5.23 16.60 -8.12
CA ALA A 118 -4.66 16.98 -9.41
C ALA A 118 -3.66 18.14 -9.26
N ALA A 119 -2.55 18.09 -10.00
CA ALA A 119 -1.69 19.26 -10.18
C ALA A 119 -2.34 20.21 -11.20
N ASN A 120 -3.02 21.25 -10.73
CA ASN A 120 -3.92 22.09 -11.52
C ASN A 120 -3.85 23.58 -11.11
N ASN A 121 -2.76 23.98 -10.45
CA ASN A 121 -2.44 25.33 -9.96
C ASN A 121 -3.39 25.85 -8.88
N ARG A 122 -3.95 24.97 -8.05
CA ARG A 122 -4.83 25.34 -6.93
C ARG A 122 -4.68 24.30 -5.84
N GLY A 123 -5.00 24.69 -4.61
CA GLY A 123 -5.11 23.71 -3.54
C GLY A 123 -3.84 22.91 -3.28
N VAL A 124 -4.03 21.62 -3.07
CA VAL A 124 -2.99 20.64 -2.73
C VAL A 124 -2.69 19.76 -3.94
N VAL A 125 -1.56 19.07 -3.91
CA VAL A 125 -1.21 18.07 -4.92
C VAL A 125 -1.09 16.68 -4.29
N GLY A 126 -1.67 15.67 -4.94
CA GLY A 126 -1.59 14.29 -4.52
C GLY A 126 -0.25 13.66 -4.89
N VAL A 127 0.12 12.59 -4.19
CA VAL A 127 1.38 11.87 -4.45
C VAL A 127 1.46 11.35 -5.89
N ALA A 128 0.36 10.84 -6.44
CA ALA A 128 0.22 10.37 -7.80
C ALA A 128 -0.85 11.20 -8.55
N TYR A 129 -0.59 12.50 -8.74
CA TYR A 129 -1.54 13.49 -9.25
C TYR A 129 -2.08 13.26 -10.69
N ARG A 130 -1.68 12.18 -11.38
CA ARG A 130 -2.30 11.72 -12.65
C ARG A 130 -2.92 10.32 -12.58
N ALA A 131 -2.94 9.69 -11.41
CA ALA A 131 -3.66 8.44 -11.18
C ALA A 131 -5.18 8.66 -11.21
N LYS A 132 -5.95 7.59 -11.44
CA LYS A 132 -7.41 7.60 -11.41
C LYS A 132 -7.94 7.01 -10.11
N LEU A 133 -8.88 7.68 -9.47
CA LEU A 133 -9.45 7.33 -8.17
C LEU A 133 -10.79 6.63 -8.35
N MET A 134 -10.83 5.34 -8.05
CA MET A 134 -12.07 4.56 -7.98
C MET A 134 -12.61 4.65 -6.55
N THR A 135 -13.81 5.18 -6.38
CA THR A 135 -14.39 5.38 -5.05
C THR A 135 -15.19 4.17 -4.63
N VAL A 136 -14.87 3.55 -3.50
CA VAL A 136 -15.58 2.38 -3.00
C VAL A 136 -16.05 2.70 -1.59
N LYS A 137 -17.30 3.12 -1.46
CA LYS A 137 -17.89 3.53 -0.17
C LYS A 137 -18.29 2.28 0.62
N VAL A 138 -17.59 2.03 1.72
CA VAL A 138 -17.84 0.90 2.64
C VAL A 138 -18.06 1.36 4.08
N LEU A 139 -17.85 2.65 4.34
CA LEU A 139 -18.17 3.33 5.60
C LEU A 139 -19.30 4.34 5.36
N ASP A 140 -20.31 4.33 6.22
CA ASP A 140 -21.40 5.28 6.18
C ASP A 140 -20.96 6.68 6.69
N ASP A 141 -21.90 7.61 6.75
CA ASP A 141 -21.63 9.00 7.13
C ASP A 141 -21.25 9.18 8.61
N SER A 142 -21.44 8.14 9.43
CA SER A 142 -20.95 8.07 10.81
C SER A 142 -19.58 7.39 10.94
N GLY A 143 -19.05 6.85 9.83
CA GLY A 143 -17.83 6.05 9.78
C GLY A 143 -18.04 4.57 10.10
N ALA A 144 -19.29 4.12 10.26
CA ALA A 144 -19.57 2.71 10.53
C ALA A 144 -19.57 1.90 9.22
N GLY A 145 -19.03 0.69 9.28
CA GLY A 145 -19.01 -0.26 8.18
C GLY A 145 -19.06 -1.69 8.66
N THR A 146 -19.14 -2.63 7.73
CA THR A 146 -19.11 -4.06 8.05
C THR A 146 -17.92 -4.74 7.39
N THR A 147 -17.36 -5.76 8.04
CA THR A 147 -16.31 -6.60 7.43
C THR A 147 -16.75 -7.20 6.08
N GLY A 148 -18.05 -7.46 5.92
CA GLY A 148 -18.62 -7.92 4.65
C GLY A 148 -18.52 -6.88 3.54
N ALA A 149 -18.93 -5.63 3.82
CA ALA A 149 -18.84 -4.52 2.86
C ALA A 149 -17.40 -4.21 2.47
N VAL A 150 -16.46 -4.20 3.43
CA VAL A 150 -15.04 -4.01 3.14
C VAL A 150 -14.47 -5.14 2.28
N ALA A 151 -14.79 -6.39 2.61
CA ALA A 151 -14.34 -7.54 1.81
C ALA A 151 -14.89 -7.49 0.38
N GLU A 152 -16.15 -7.08 0.21
CA GLU A 152 -16.75 -6.89 -1.11
C GLU A 152 -16.12 -5.70 -1.86
N GLY A 153 -15.84 -4.59 -1.19
CA GLY A 153 -15.18 -3.44 -1.78
C GLY A 153 -13.77 -3.76 -2.31
N ILE A 154 -13.01 -4.60 -1.60
CA ILE A 154 -11.72 -5.10 -2.08
C ILE A 154 -11.90 -5.95 -3.35
N ARG A 155 -12.93 -6.82 -3.40
CA ARG A 155 -13.22 -7.65 -4.57
C ARG A 155 -13.64 -6.80 -5.77
N TYR A 156 -14.56 -5.87 -5.55
CA TYR A 156 -15.01 -4.90 -6.55
C TYR A 156 -13.83 -4.15 -7.16
N ALA A 157 -12.98 -3.55 -6.30
CA ALA A 157 -11.82 -2.79 -6.75
C ALA A 157 -10.88 -3.65 -7.60
N ALA A 158 -10.57 -4.86 -7.14
CA ALA A 158 -9.72 -5.80 -7.87
C ALA A 158 -10.33 -6.23 -9.22
N ALA A 159 -11.63 -6.53 -9.25
CA ALA A 159 -12.35 -6.94 -10.46
C ALA A 159 -12.41 -5.82 -11.50
N ASN A 160 -12.60 -4.57 -11.05
CA ASN A 160 -12.63 -3.38 -11.90
C ASN A 160 -11.24 -2.78 -12.19
N GLY A 161 -10.18 -3.56 -11.99
CA GLY A 161 -8.83 -3.24 -12.48
C GLY A 161 -8.05 -2.23 -11.62
N ALA A 162 -8.43 -2.00 -10.37
CA ALA A 162 -7.61 -1.23 -9.46
C ALA A 162 -6.24 -1.90 -9.26
N ARG A 163 -5.17 -1.18 -9.58
CA ARG A 163 -3.80 -1.67 -9.43
C ARG A 163 -3.32 -1.55 -7.99
N ILE A 164 -3.82 -0.54 -7.29
CA ILE A 164 -3.58 -0.23 -5.89
C ILE A 164 -4.94 -0.08 -5.19
N ILE A 165 -5.07 -0.59 -3.98
CA ILE A 165 -6.27 -0.48 -3.14
C ILE A 165 -5.82 0.11 -1.81
N ASN A 166 -6.30 1.30 -1.47
CA ASN A 166 -6.06 1.94 -0.17
C ASN A 166 -7.20 1.60 0.80
N LEU A 167 -6.83 1.14 2.00
CA LEU A 167 -7.71 0.86 3.11
C LEU A 167 -7.26 1.67 4.32
N SER A 168 -7.88 2.83 4.52
CA SER A 168 -7.65 3.70 5.68
C SER A 168 -8.65 3.40 6.80
N LEU A 169 -8.81 2.12 7.13
CA LEU A 169 -9.78 1.59 8.08
C LEU A 169 -9.19 0.38 8.83
N GLU A 170 -9.80 0.02 9.95
CA GLU A 170 -9.44 -1.18 10.70
C GLU A 170 -10.67 -1.87 11.30
N GLY A 171 -10.46 -3.10 11.76
CA GLY A 171 -11.41 -3.89 12.52
C GLY A 171 -10.67 -4.92 13.37
N ASP A 172 -11.35 -5.51 14.34
CA ASP A 172 -10.75 -6.42 15.33
C ASP A 172 -10.88 -7.91 14.98
N THR A 173 -11.59 -8.23 13.89
CA THR A 173 -12.02 -9.58 13.57
C THR A 173 -11.28 -10.17 12.36
N ASP A 174 -10.73 -11.37 12.53
CA ASP A 174 -10.14 -12.17 11.46
C ASP A 174 -11.22 -12.94 10.68
N ASP A 175 -11.78 -12.31 9.65
CA ASP A 175 -12.88 -12.90 8.87
C ASP A 175 -12.36 -13.65 7.62
N PRO A 176 -12.76 -14.93 7.40
CA PRO A 176 -12.41 -15.67 6.19
C PRO A 176 -12.78 -14.97 4.88
N ARG A 177 -13.87 -14.19 4.86
CA ARG A 177 -14.31 -13.41 3.68
C ARG A 177 -13.30 -12.31 3.34
N MET A 178 -12.75 -11.66 4.36
CA MET A 178 -11.70 -10.65 4.18
C MET A 178 -10.42 -11.29 3.62
N ARG A 179 -10.02 -12.46 4.12
CA ARG A 179 -8.87 -13.21 3.58
C ARG A 179 -9.06 -13.58 2.12
N ALA A 180 -10.25 -14.09 1.76
CA ALA A 180 -10.59 -14.41 0.38
C ALA A 180 -10.55 -13.17 -0.54
N ALA A 181 -10.99 -12.01 -0.04
CA ALA A 181 -10.90 -10.75 -0.79
C ALA A 181 -9.45 -10.30 -1.01
N VAL A 182 -8.59 -10.40 0.01
CA VAL A 182 -7.15 -10.14 -0.11
C VAL A 182 -6.49 -11.06 -1.13
N ASP A 183 -6.85 -12.35 -1.14
CA ASP A 183 -6.36 -13.32 -2.12
C ASP A 183 -6.87 -13.02 -3.54
N ALA A 184 -8.13 -12.58 -3.69
CA ALA A 184 -8.68 -12.16 -4.98
C ALA A 184 -7.94 -10.92 -5.54
N ALA A 185 -7.67 -9.92 -4.69
CA ALA A 185 -6.84 -8.78 -5.05
C ALA A 185 -5.43 -9.22 -5.47
N ALA A 186 -4.83 -10.18 -4.77
CA ALA A 186 -3.51 -10.72 -5.15
C ALA A 186 -3.54 -11.37 -6.54
N ALA A 187 -4.59 -12.15 -6.83
CA ALA A 187 -4.78 -12.80 -8.12
C ALA A 187 -5.00 -11.80 -9.27
N ALA A 188 -5.70 -10.69 -8.99
CA ALA A 188 -5.90 -9.56 -9.91
C ALA A 188 -4.67 -8.64 -10.03
N ASN A 189 -3.54 -9.00 -9.41
CA ASN A 189 -2.34 -8.18 -9.39
C ASN A 189 -2.50 -6.82 -8.68
N ALA A 190 -3.42 -6.69 -7.73
CA ALA A 190 -3.65 -5.48 -6.95
C ALA A 190 -2.82 -5.47 -5.66
N LEU A 191 -2.15 -4.34 -5.38
CA LEU A 191 -1.49 -4.10 -4.10
C LEU A 191 -2.46 -3.43 -3.13
N ILE A 192 -2.61 -4.00 -1.95
CA ILE A 192 -3.39 -3.45 -0.84
C ILE A 192 -2.46 -2.69 0.10
N VAL A 193 -2.80 -1.45 0.40
CA VAL A 193 -2.12 -0.59 1.37
C VAL A 193 -3.08 -0.29 2.51
N CYS A 194 -2.71 -0.68 3.73
CA CYS A 194 -3.55 -0.54 4.91
C CYS A 194 -2.92 0.43 5.92
N SER A 195 -3.76 1.25 6.54
CA SER A 195 -3.39 1.94 7.78
C SER A 195 -3.08 0.92 8.88
N ALA A 196 -2.11 1.23 9.75
CA ALA A 196 -1.78 0.37 10.89
C ALA A 196 -2.78 0.48 12.05
N GLY A 197 -3.55 1.58 12.13
CA GLY A 197 -4.46 1.89 13.22
C GLY A 197 -3.91 2.94 14.20
N ASN A 198 -4.79 3.46 15.06
CA ASN A 198 -4.51 4.68 15.84
C ASN A 198 -4.59 4.49 17.37
N SER A 199 -4.20 3.31 17.86
CA SER A 199 -4.30 2.93 19.28
C SER A 199 -2.95 2.85 20.03
N GLY A 200 -1.83 3.17 19.39
CA GLY A 200 -0.49 3.10 19.99
C GLY A 200 -0.03 1.67 20.32
N ILE A 201 -0.58 0.65 19.66
CA ILE A 201 -0.34 -0.76 19.99
C ILE A 201 0.61 -1.46 19.01
N ASP A 202 1.32 -2.48 19.53
CA ASP A 202 2.10 -3.44 18.73
C ASP A 202 1.15 -4.47 18.09
N VAL A 203 0.84 -4.30 16.80
CA VAL A 203 -0.10 -5.17 16.07
C VAL A 203 0.43 -6.59 15.87
N ASP A 204 1.75 -6.81 16.00
CA ASP A 204 2.31 -8.17 16.02
C ASP A 204 1.88 -8.94 17.30
N ARG A 205 1.41 -8.24 18.34
CA ARG A 205 0.90 -8.81 19.60
C ARG A 205 -0.61 -8.72 19.72
N LYS A 206 -1.22 -7.63 19.25
CA LYS A 206 -2.66 -7.40 19.23
C LYS A 206 -3.09 -7.10 17.78
N PRO A 207 -3.33 -8.16 16.97
CA PRO A 207 -3.66 -8.02 15.57
C PRO A 207 -4.90 -7.15 15.34
N VAL A 208 -4.85 -6.36 14.27
CA VAL A 208 -5.98 -5.63 13.68
C VAL A 208 -6.05 -5.93 12.18
N PHE A 209 -7.25 -5.95 11.63
CA PHE A 209 -7.53 -6.43 10.28
C PHE A 209 -8.05 -5.27 9.42
N PRO A 210 -7.71 -5.22 8.11
CA PRO A 210 -7.05 -6.28 7.34
C PRO A 210 -5.52 -6.27 7.37
N VAL A 211 -4.86 -5.28 8.00
CA VAL A 211 -3.39 -5.15 7.96
C VAL A 211 -2.63 -6.38 8.47
N SER A 212 -3.22 -7.12 9.42
CA SER A 212 -2.65 -8.36 9.98
C SER A 212 -2.88 -9.61 9.12
N ILE A 213 -3.54 -9.51 7.96
CA ILE A 213 -3.67 -10.62 7.02
C ILE A 213 -2.30 -10.87 6.37
N PRO A 214 -1.68 -12.06 6.57
CA PRO A 214 -0.34 -12.34 6.09
C PRO A 214 -0.35 -12.63 4.58
N ALA A 215 -0.38 -11.57 3.78
CA ALA A 215 -0.44 -11.65 2.32
C ALA A 215 0.70 -10.86 1.66
N PRO A 216 1.17 -11.33 0.49
CA PRO A 216 2.28 -10.71 -0.22
C PRO A 216 1.96 -9.40 -0.90
N ASN A 217 0.68 -9.11 -1.07
CA ASN A 217 0.16 -7.90 -1.65
C ASN A 217 -0.43 -6.98 -0.57
N VAL A 218 -0.14 -7.18 0.71
CA VAL A 218 -0.60 -6.29 1.80
C VAL A 218 0.59 -5.55 2.41
N VAL A 219 0.49 -4.22 2.48
CA VAL A 219 1.47 -3.35 3.13
C VAL A 219 0.78 -2.56 4.24
N GLY A 220 1.19 -2.80 5.49
CA GLY A 220 0.80 -1.96 6.62
C GLY A 220 1.66 -0.71 6.73
N VAL A 221 1.03 0.41 7.09
CA VAL A 221 1.68 1.72 7.15
C VAL A 221 1.45 2.38 8.51
N ALA A 222 2.55 2.67 9.22
CA ALA A 222 2.56 3.52 10.42
C ALA A 222 2.61 5.01 10.03
N ALA A 223 2.13 5.88 10.93
CA ALA A 223 2.19 7.33 10.76
C ALA A 223 3.50 7.88 11.31
N THR A 224 3.96 9.01 10.77
CA THR A 224 5.06 9.79 11.35
C THR A 224 4.67 11.24 11.54
N GLU A 225 5.44 11.91 12.39
CA GLU A 225 5.37 13.36 12.61
C GLU A 225 6.15 14.15 11.54
N PRO A 226 5.96 15.48 11.46
CA PRO A 226 6.69 16.37 10.55
C PRO A 226 8.20 16.55 10.84
N ASP A 227 8.81 15.71 11.70
CA ASP A 227 10.20 15.80 12.18
C ASP A 227 11.21 15.13 11.24
N ASP A 228 11.04 15.31 9.93
CA ASP A 228 11.66 14.51 8.87
C ASP A 228 11.24 13.03 8.90
N GLY A 229 10.10 12.71 9.55
CA GLY A 229 9.54 11.37 9.57
C GLY A 229 10.31 10.37 10.43
N ARG A 230 11.00 10.87 11.46
CA ARG A 230 11.94 10.07 12.27
C ARG A 230 11.31 9.55 13.53
N ASP A 231 10.18 10.10 13.94
CA ASP A 231 9.38 9.64 15.07
C ASP A 231 7.95 9.24 14.65
N LEU A 232 7.41 8.30 15.42
CA LEU A 232 6.01 7.86 15.34
C LEU A 232 5.23 8.63 16.42
N PRO A 233 4.06 9.21 16.12
CA PRO A 233 3.22 9.77 17.16
C PRO A 233 2.69 8.65 18.07
N ASP A 234 2.39 8.97 19.33
CA ASP A 234 1.99 8.00 20.36
C ASP A 234 0.75 7.16 19.97
N PHE A 235 -0.12 7.71 19.11
CA PHE A 235 -1.30 6.99 18.62
C PHE A 235 -0.97 5.96 17.52
N SER A 236 0.16 6.07 16.82
CA SER A 236 0.42 5.19 15.67
C SER A 236 0.63 3.77 16.13
N ASN A 237 -0.22 2.86 15.64
CA ASN A 237 0.07 1.45 15.72
C ASN A 237 1.34 1.12 14.93
N TYR A 238 2.03 0.07 15.36
CA TYR A 238 3.27 -0.40 14.76
C TYR A 238 3.36 -1.91 14.86
N GLY A 239 4.26 -2.52 14.11
CA GLY A 239 4.47 -3.97 14.16
C GLY A 239 5.56 -4.33 13.17
N ARG A 240 6.65 -4.94 13.63
CA ARG A 240 7.81 -5.15 12.76
C ARG A 240 7.54 -6.17 11.67
N LEU A 241 6.67 -7.13 11.92
CA LEU A 241 6.33 -8.14 10.94
C LEU A 241 5.18 -7.67 10.04
N THR A 242 4.21 -6.99 10.63
CA THR A 242 2.92 -6.66 10.01
C THR A 242 2.89 -5.28 9.36
N VAL A 243 3.58 -4.30 9.95
CA VAL A 243 3.63 -2.89 9.52
C VAL A 243 5.07 -2.56 9.11
N PRO A 244 5.46 -2.88 7.87
CA PRO A 244 6.86 -2.80 7.48
C PRO A 244 7.36 -1.38 7.27
N VAL A 245 6.50 -0.42 6.94
CA VAL A 245 6.91 0.97 6.64
C VAL A 245 6.16 2.01 7.47
N ALA A 246 6.74 3.19 7.56
CA ALA A 246 6.09 4.40 8.06
C ALA A 246 6.09 5.49 6.98
N ALA A 247 5.11 6.39 7.04
CA ALA A 247 4.92 7.48 6.08
C ALA A 247 4.25 8.69 6.77
N PRO A 248 4.24 9.89 6.13
CA PRO A 248 3.62 11.09 6.68
C PRO A 248 2.18 10.87 7.13
N GLY A 249 1.89 11.10 8.41
CA GLY A 249 0.54 10.85 8.95
C GLY A 249 0.06 11.86 9.97
N VAL A 250 0.81 12.91 10.28
CA VAL A 250 0.42 13.96 11.22
C VAL A 250 0.44 15.29 10.49
N GLU A 251 -0.56 16.14 10.77
CA GLU A 251 -0.69 17.47 10.15
C GLU A 251 -0.66 17.39 8.62
N VAL A 252 -1.41 16.42 8.06
CA VAL A 252 -1.52 16.24 6.61
C VAL A 252 -2.68 17.09 6.11
N ILE A 253 -2.37 18.13 5.34
CA ILE A 253 -3.38 18.90 4.59
C ILE A 253 -3.80 18.14 3.34
N SER A 254 -5.10 18.05 3.10
CA SER A 254 -5.69 17.44 1.90
C SER A 254 -7.08 18.00 1.61
N THR A 255 -7.72 17.54 0.53
CA THR A 255 -9.06 17.95 0.10
C THR A 255 -10.14 17.64 1.15
N SER A 256 -11.13 18.51 1.26
CA SER A 256 -12.23 18.41 2.24
C SER A 256 -13.59 18.26 1.56
N LYS A 257 -14.51 17.53 2.21
CA LYS A 257 -15.91 17.41 1.75
C LYS A 257 -16.66 18.75 1.67
N SER A 258 -16.14 19.81 2.30
CA SER A 258 -16.73 21.14 2.25
C SER A 258 -16.28 21.95 1.01
N GLY A 259 -15.46 21.39 0.11
CA GLY A 259 -15.00 22.05 -1.12
C GLY A 259 -13.69 22.84 -1.00
N GLY A 260 -12.98 22.72 0.12
CA GLY A 260 -11.67 23.32 0.38
C GLY A 260 -10.67 22.27 0.89
N TYR A 261 -9.82 22.65 1.85
CA TYR A 261 -8.76 21.79 2.37
C TYR A 261 -8.77 21.78 3.89
N GLU A 262 -8.34 20.67 4.48
CA GLU A 262 -8.29 20.50 5.93
C GLU A 262 -7.08 19.66 6.35
N TYR A 263 -6.60 19.89 7.57
CA TYR A 263 -5.56 19.08 8.19
C TYR A 263 -6.18 17.89 8.92
N LYS A 264 -5.60 16.71 8.76
CA LYS A 264 -5.91 15.52 9.56
C LYS A 264 -4.63 14.80 9.99
N SER A 265 -4.76 14.01 11.05
CA SER A 265 -3.70 13.17 11.59
C SER A 265 -4.22 11.76 11.82
N GLY A 266 -3.44 10.75 11.42
CA GLY A 266 -3.77 9.35 11.54
C GLY A 266 -2.91 8.48 10.64
N THR A 267 -2.83 7.19 10.94
CA THR A 267 -2.32 6.19 10.00
C THR A 267 -3.16 6.13 8.71
N SER A 268 -4.41 6.60 8.78
CA SER A 268 -5.30 6.84 7.65
C SER A 268 -4.80 7.91 6.66
N MET A 269 -3.91 8.81 7.09
CA MET A 269 -3.23 9.77 6.21
C MET A 269 -1.87 9.23 5.75
N ALA A 270 -1.25 8.32 6.48
CA ALA A 270 -0.01 7.66 6.09
C ALA A 270 -0.20 6.62 4.97
N ALA A 271 -1.23 5.77 5.07
CA ALA A 271 -1.58 4.79 4.05
C ALA A 271 -1.73 5.40 2.64
N PRO A 272 -2.48 6.49 2.42
CA PRO A 272 -2.64 7.08 1.09
C PRO A 272 -1.35 7.67 0.51
N HIS A 273 -0.41 8.16 1.33
CA HIS A 273 0.91 8.54 0.85
C HIS A 273 1.63 7.34 0.21
N VAL A 274 1.60 6.18 0.87
CA VAL A 274 2.22 4.94 0.36
C VAL A 274 1.45 4.38 -0.84
N ALA A 275 0.12 4.49 -0.85
CA ALA A 275 -0.69 4.11 -2.00
C ALA A 275 -0.34 4.95 -3.24
N GLY A 276 -0.14 6.25 -3.06
CA GLY A 276 0.35 7.15 -4.11
C GLY A 276 1.74 6.75 -4.62
N VAL A 277 2.71 6.47 -3.73
CA VAL A 277 4.05 6.01 -4.13
C VAL A 277 3.95 4.71 -4.93
N ALA A 278 3.13 3.75 -4.47
CA ALA A 278 2.91 2.51 -5.19
C ALA A 278 2.25 2.74 -6.56
N ALA A 279 1.39 3.75 -6.71
CA ALA A 279 0.82 4.14 -8.00
C ALA A 279 1.88 4.75 -8.93
N LEU A 280 2.79 5.58 -8.43
CA LEU A 280 3.94 6.08 -9.20
C LEU A 280 4.81 4.93 -9.73
N MET A 281 5.10 3.95 -8.85
CA MET A 281 5.86 2.74 -9.21
C MET A 281 5.13 1.89 -10.26
N ALA A 282 3.81 1.70 -10.10
CA ALA A 282 3.02 0.90 -11.03
C ALA A 282 2.92 1.54 -12.42
N ALA A 283 2.95 2.88 -12.52
CA ALA A 283 2.92 3.57 -13.81
C ALA A 283 4.20 3.33 -14.63
N VAL A 284 5.36 3.24 -13.98
CA VAL A 284 6.64 2.96 -14.67
C VAL A 284 6.89 1.46 -14.88
N ALA A 285 6.19 0.60 -14.14
CA ALA A 285 6.31 -0.86 -14.21
C ALA A 285 4.94 -1.56 -14.19
N PRO A 286 4.09 -1.35 -15.21
CA PRO A 286 2.69 -1.78 -15.19
C PRO A 286 2.50 -3.30 -15.07
N ASN A 287 3.45 -4.07 -15.60
CA ASN A 287 3.40 -5.53 -15.60
C ASN A 287 4.01 -6.18 -14.34
N LEU A 288 4.64 -5.37 -13.47
CA LEU A 288 5.29 -5.88 -12.27
C LEU A 288 4.24 -6.51 -11.34
N PRO A 289 4.48 -7.71 -10.77
CA PRO A 289 3.56 -8.30 -9.80
C PRO A 289 3.39 -7.43 -8.54
N ALA A 290 2.21 -7.40 -7.92
CA ALA A 290 1.94 -6.65 -6.69
C ALA A 290 2.89 -7.04 -5.55
N ALA A 291 3.21 -8.32 -5.44
CA ALA A 291 4.19 -8.82 -4.48
C ALA A 291 5.60 -8.24 -4.69
N ASP A 292 5.97 -8.00 -5.95
CA ASP A 292 7.28 -7.45 -6.32
C ASP A 292 7.30 -5.94 -6.20
N LEU A 293 6.19 -5.27 -6.55
CA LEU A 293 5.98 -3.86 -6.27
C LEU A 293 6.15 -3.57 -4.78
N ARG A 294 5.49 -4.35 -3.92
CA ARG A 294 5.68 -4.32 -2.47
C ARG A 294 7.14 -4.57 -2.09
N ALA A 295 7.74 -5.62 -2.64
CA ALA A 295 9.13 -5.97 -2.31
C ALA A 295 10.11 -4.83 -2.57
N LEU A 296 9.98 -4.16 -3.71
CA LEU A 296 10.82 -3.02 -4.08
C LEU A 296 10.57 -1.84 -3.14
N LEU A 297 9.31 -1.52 -2.85
CA LEU A 297 8.93 -0.49 -1.88
C LEU A 297 9.61 -0.72 -0.53
N LEU A 298 9.56 -1.96 -0.01
CA LEU A 298 10.19 -2.29 1.27
C LEU A 298 11.73 -2.35 1.23
N GLN A 299 12.32 -2.74 0.10
CA GLN A 299 13.78 -2.84 -0.01
C GLN A 299 14.46 -1.49 -0.12
N HIS A 300 13.75 -0.51 -0.67
CA HIS A 300 14.24 0.84 -0.92
C HIS A 300 13.76 1.87 0.11
N ALA A 301 12.91 1.49 1.07
CA ALA A 301 12.61 2.31 2.23
C ALA A 301 13.88 2.77 2.96
N GLU A 302 13.91 4.04 3.37
CA GLU A 302 15.00 4.59 4.18
C GLU A 302 14.97 3.96 5.58
N ARG A 303 16.13 3.50 6.02
CA ARG A 303 16.23 2.87 7.34
C ARG A 303 16.13 3.91 8.45
N ALA A 304 15.04 3.85 9.20
CA ALA A 304 14.85 4.64 10.40
C ALA A 304 14.97 3.79 11.68
N SER A 305 15.12 4.45 12.84
CA SER A 305 15.10 3.81 14.17
C SER A 305 13.68 3.53 14.70
N LEU A 306 12.72 3.40 13.79
CA LEU A 306 11.31 3.20 14.08
C LEU A 306 10.99 1.75 14.48
N PRO A 307 9.88 1.49 15.19
CA PRO A 307 9.43 0.14 15.54
C PRO A 307 8.78 -0.64 14.37
N VAL A 308 9.14 -0.31 13.12
CA VAL A 308 8.78 -1.03 11.88
C VAL A 308 9.99 -1.82 11.33
N SER A 309 9.85 -2.61 10.26
CA SER A 309 10.96 -3.45 9.76
C SER A 309 11.77 -2.90 8.59
N ALA A 310 11.13 -2.21 7.64
CA ALA A 310 11.79 -1.64 6.47
C ALA A 310 12.32 -0.24 6.77
N GLY A 311 11.44 0.63 7.30
CA GLY A 311 11.78 1.99 7.70
C GLY A 311 10.77 2.99 7.15
N TYR A 312 11.22 4.20 6.84
CA TYR A 312 10.42 5.26 6.26
C TYR A 312 10.32 5.09 4.74
N VAL A 313 9.18 5.40 4.12
CA VAL A 313 9.04 5.29 2.66
C VAL A 313 9.87 6.35 1.93
N ASP A 314 10.73 5.89 1.02
CA ASP A 314 11.48 6.73 0.07
C ASP A 314 10.82 6.60 -1.32
N ALA A 315 10.14 7.65 -1.78
CA ALA A 315 9.39 7.62 -3.03
C ALA A 315 10.33 7.51 -4.24
N LEU A 316 11.40 8.31 -4.28
CA LEU A 316 12.35 8.30 -5.40
C LEU A 316 13.03 6.93 -5.52
N GLY A 317 13.57 6.41 -4.41
CA GLY A 317 14.23 5.11 -4.37
C GLY A 317 13.30 3.98 -4.80
N ALA A 318 12.04 4.02 -4.40
CA ALA A 318 11.05 3.02 -4.78
C ALA A 318 10.68 3.10 -6.28
N VAL A 319 10.45 4.29 -6.83
CA VAL A 319 10.09 4.48 -8.26
C VAL A 319 11.27 4.15 -9.17
N LEU A 320 12.51 4.51 -8.82
CA LEU A 320 13.71 4.09 -9.54
C LEU A 320 13.84 2.57 -9.59
N ALA A 321 13.67 1.90 -8.45
CA ALA A 321 13.75 0.45 -8.37
C ALA A 321 12.66 -0.24 -9.22
N ALA A 322 11.45 0.31 -9.25
CA ALA A 322 10.37 -0.17 -10.11
C ALA A 322 10.70 0.05 -11.60
N SER A 323 11.23 1.21 -11.96
CA SER A 323 11.64 1.54 -13.34
C SER A 323 12.75 0.61 -13.84
N GLU A 324 13.77 0.32 -13.02
CA GLU A 324 14.81 -0.66 -13.33
C GLU A 324 14.26 -2.09 -13.47
N ALA A 325 13.19 -2.39 -12.75
CA ALA A 325 12.47 -3.64 -12.87
C ALA A 325 11.45 -3.65 -14.02
N SER A 326 11.17 -2.55 -14.71
CA SER A 326 10.09 -2.45 -15.73
C SER A 326 10.25 -3.44 -16.90
N SER A 327 11.49 -3.89 -17.18
CA SER A 327 11.78 -4.97 -18.14
C SER A 327 11.41 -6.37 -17.64
N TYR A 328 10.60 -6.47 -16.58
CA TYR A 328 10.12 -7.72 -16.00
C TYR A 328 9.18 -8.45 -16.97
N ASP A 329 9.70 -9.43 -17.71
CA ASP A 329 8.90 -10.33 -18.53
C ASP A 329 8.57 -11.60 -17.74
N ARG A 330 7.28 -11.97 -17.66
CA ARG A 330 6.81 -13.20 -16.98
C ARG A 330 7.34 -14.48 -17.65
N ASN A 331 7.84 -14.39 -18.87
CA ASN A 331 8.54 -15.47 -19.57
C ASN A 331 10.03 -15.55 -19.21
N GLN A 332 10.59 -14.57 -18.49
CA GLN A 332 11.96 -14.65 -18.03
C GLN A 332 12.14 -15.80 -17.03
N PRO A 333 13.35 -16.39 -16.99
CA PRO A 333 13.70 -17.42 -16.02
C PRO A 333 13.33 -16.97 -14.61
N PRO A 334 12.72 -17.84 -13.79
CA PRO A 334 12.21 -17.40 -12.51
C PRO A 334 13.36 -17.05 -11.58
N ALA A 335 13.30 -15.87 -10.95
CA ALA A 335 14.25 -15.45 -9.92
C ALA A 335 13.60 -15.53 -8.54
N VAL A 336 14.38 -15.87 -7.52
CA VAL A 336 13.90 -15.97 -6.13
C VAL A 336 14.53 -14.83 -5.35
N ARG A 337 13.76 -14.17 -4.49
CA ARG A 337 14.20 -13.04 -3.67
C ARG A 337 13.86 -13.32 -2.22
N VAL A 338 14.70 -12.86 -1.29
CA VAL A 338 14.38 -12.81 0.14
C VAL A 338 13.91 -11.41 0.46
N LEU A 339 12.60 -11.24 0.66
CA LEU A 339 12.00 -9.94 0.96
C LEU A 339 12.32 -9.48 2.37
N SER A 340 12.20 -10.39 3.33
CA SER A 340 12.57 -10.17 4.72
C SER A 340 13.10 -11.46 5.33
N ALA A 341 13.99 -11.35 6.31
CA ALA A 341 14.54 -12.46 7.07
C ALA A 341 14.88 -11.98 8.48
N THR A 342 13.88 -12.02 9.35
CA THR A 342 13.88 -11.29 10.61
C THR A 342 13.76 -12.26 11.78
N ARG A 343 14.65 -12.11 12.77
CA ARG A 343 14.70 -12.99 13.94
C ARG A 343 13.86 -12.47 15.10
N SER A 344 12.89 -13.26 15.56
CA SER A 344 12.19 -13.08 16.85
C SER A 344 12.46 -14.28 17.77
N GLY A 345 13.11 -14.03 18.91
CA GLY A 345 13.51 -15.08 19.86
C GLY A 345 14.45 -16.13 19.25
N ARG A 346 14.00 -17.39 19.17
CA ARG A 346 14.73 -18.53 18.58
C ARG A 346 14.36 -18.80 17.12
N THR A 347 13.40 -18.06 16.57
CA THR A 347 12.83 -18.31 15.24
C THR A 347 13.17 -17.15 14.31
N THR A 348 13.55 -17.48 13.09
CA THR A 348 13.62 -16.53 11.98
C THR A 348 12.36 -16.68 11.14
N GLN A 349 11.62 -15.60 10.96
CA GLN A 349 10.57 -15.53 9.96
C GLN A 349 11.17 -14.93 8.69
N ALA A 350 10.95 -15.57 7.56
CA ALA A 350 11.38 -15.06 6.28
C ALA A 350 10.22 -15.06 5.28
N GLN A 351 10.13 -13.97 4.52
CA GLN A 351 9.23 -13.83 3.40
C GLN A 351 10.05 -13.87 2.12
N LEU A 352 9.63 -14.72 1.19
CA LEU A 352 10.33 -15.01 -0.05
C LEU A 352 9.43 -14.66 -1.22
N ALA A 353 9.98 -14.04 -2.26
CA ALA A 353 9.28 -13.86 -3.53
C ALA A 353 9.90 -14.74 -4.61
N ILE A 354 9.05 -15.29 -5.47
CA ILE A 354 9.42 -15.87 -6.74
C ILE A 354 8.84 -14.96 -7.81
N VAL A 355 9.72 -14.49 -8.68
CA VAL A 355 9.42 -13.57 -9.74
C VAL A 355 9.64 -14.29 -11.06
N GLY A 356 8.85 -14.01 -12.11
CA GLY A 356 9.12 -14.47 -13.49
C GLY A 356 8.22 -15.62 -13.86
N ALA A 357 8.78 -16.65 -14.50
CA ALA A 357 8.06 -17.89 -14.78
C ALA A 357 7.82 -18.71 -13.48
N VAL A 358 7.01 -18.17 -12.56
CA VAL A 358 6.69 -18.77 -11.24
C VAL A 358 6.13 -20.18 -11.38
N ALA A 359 5.33 -20.42 -12.42
CA ALA A 359 4.76 -21.72 -12.74
C ALA A 359 5.83 -22.79 -13.04
N ALA A 360 7.02 -22.39 -13.49
CA ALA A 360 8.13 -23.32 -13.73
C ALA A 360 8.79 -23.80 -12.42
N VAL A 361 8.57 -23.12 -11.29
CA VAL A 361 9.13 -23.52 -9.99
C VAL A 361 8.22 -24.53 -9.33
N SER A 362 8.69 -25.78 -9.18
CA SER A 362 7.97 -26.86 -8.49
C SER A 362 8.22 -26.86 -6.98
N ARG A 363 9.41 -26.41 -6.57
CA ARG A 363 9.89 -26.51 -5.19
C ARG A 363 10.88 -25.41 -4.84
N VAL A 364 10.81 -24.90 -3.61
CA VAL A 364 11.75 -23.93 -3.04
C VAL A 364 12.42 -24.52 -1.81
N VAL A 365 13.75 -24.48 -1.76
CA VAL A 365 14.56 -24.97 -0.63
C VAL A 365 15.16 -23.78 0.10
N VAL A 366 14.93 -23.72 1.40
CA VAL A 366 15.44 -22.67 2.28
C VAL A 366 16.54 -23.26 3.15
N LYS A 367 17.72 -22.65 3.11
CA LYS A 367 18.91 -23.06 3.85
C LYS A 367 19.32 -21.96 4.82
N VAL A 368 19.71 -22.35 6.03
CA VAL A 368 20.42 -21.49 6.96
C VAL A 368 21.89 -21.91 6.96
N ASP A 369 22.76 -20.99 6.58
CA ASP A 369 24.12 -21.21 6.11
C ASP A 369 24.18 -22.24 4.97
N ARG A 370 24.50 -23.50 5.29
CA ARG A 370 24.59 -24.62 4.33
C ARG A 370 23.58 -25.73 4.59
N ARG A 371 22.82 -25.68 5.70
CA ARG A 371 21.88 -26.74 6.07
C ARG A 371 20.48 -26.40 5.59
N THR A 372 19.81 -27.35 4.96
CA THR A 372 18.38 -27.24 4.61
C THR A 372 17.57 -27.10 5.88
N ALA A 373 16.86 -25.99 5.99
CA ALA A 373 16.02 -25.65 7.13
C ALA A 373 14.53 -25.83 6.81
N ALA A 374 14.13 -25.65 5.54
CA ALA A 374 12.77 -25.92 5.08
C ALA A 374 12.75 -26.23 3.57
N THR A 375 11.70 -26.93 3.14
CA THR A 375 11.36 -27.16 1.73
C THR A 375 9.89 -26.80 1.55
N LEU A 376 9.59 -25.97 0.56
CA LEU A 376 8.28 -25.39 0.29
C LEU A 376 7.84 -25.79 -1.11
N ARG A 377 6.52 -25.91 -1.31
CA ARG A 377 5.93 -26.09 -2.65
C ARG A 377 6.11 -24.81 -3.46
N GLY A 378 6.48 -24.95 -4.74
CA GLY A 378 6.53 -23.84 -5.69
C GLY A 378 5.15 -23.46 -6.24
N GLY A 379 5.14 -22.78 -7.39
CA GLY A 379 3.90 -22.32 -8.05
C GLY A 379 3.19 -21.15 -7.36
N ARG A 380 3.83 -20.52 -6.38
CA ARG A 380 3.33 -19.31 -5.70
C ARG A 380 4.37 -18.21 -5.77
N SER A 381 3.93 -16.99 -6.07
CA SER A 381 4.81 -15.83 -6.17
C SER A 381 5.38 -15.42 -4.81
N VAL A 382 4.73 -15.79 -3.71
CA VAL A 382 5.29 -15.56 -2.36
C VAL A 382 5.13 -16.78 -1.46
N LEU A 383 6.15 -16.95 -0.62
CA LEU A 383 6.24 -18.00 0.37
C LEU A 383 6.69 -17.41 1.71
N ASN A 384 5.96 -17.73 2.77
CA ASN A 384 6.35 -17.42 4.14
C ASN A 384 6.96 -18.67 4.78
N VAL A 385 8.05 -18.51 5.53
CA VAL A 385 8.72 -19.63 6.20
C VAL A 385 9.23 -19.26 7.57
N ARG A 386 9.06 -20.16 8.54
CA ARG A 386 9.65 -20.07 9.87
C ARG A 386 10.77 -21.10 9.98
N VAL A 387 11.98 -20.65 10.26
CA VAL A 387 13.16 -21.52 10.40
C VAL A 387 13.92 -21.21 11.68
N ARG A 388 14.66 -22.20 12.21
CA ARG A 388 15.65 -21.94 13.27
C ARG A 388 16.87 -21.26 12.64
N GLY A 389 17.19 -20.05 13.10
CA GLY A 389 18.29 -19.24 12.57
C GLY A 389 18.71 -18.14 13.53
N ARG A 390 20.00 -17.78 13.51
CA ARG A 390 20.57 -16.70 14.33
C ARG A 390 20.86 -15.47 13.48
N THR A 391 20.84 -14.30 14.10
CA THR A 391 21.27 -13.04 13.48
C THR A 391 22.66 -13.18 12.85
N GLY A 392 22.85 -12.61 11.67
CA GLY A 392 24.12 -12.63 10.93
C GLY A 392 24.33 -13.89 10.08
N LYS A 393 23.55 -14.95 10.31
CA LYS A 393 23.58 -16.18 9.49
C LYS A 393 23.04 -15.91 8.09
N ARG A 394 23.48 -16.71 7.13
CA ARG A 394 23.02 -16.58 5.74
C ARG A 394 21.74 -17.37 5.54
N LEU A 395 20.67 -16.71 5.11
CA LEU A 395 19.50 -17.38 4.56
C LEU A 395 19.72 -17.53 3.05
N THR A 396 19.93 -18.75 2.57
CA THR A 396 20.02 -19.05 1.13
C THR A 396 18.71 -19.66 0.69
N VAL A 397 18.15 -19.19 -0.42
CA VAL A 397 16.91 -19.72 -1.00
C VAL A 397 17.21 -20.17 -2.42
N GLU A 398 16.77 -21.38 -2.75
CA GLU A 398 16.98 -22.00 -4.05
C GLU A 398 15.63 -22.47 -4.63
N ALA A 399 15.33 -22.08 -5.85
CA ALA A 399 14.12 -22.49 -6.58
C ALA A 399 14.49 -23.58 -7.60
N PHE A 400 13.64 -24.61 -7.72
CA PHE A 400 13.86 -25.78 -8.56
C PHE A 400 12.67 -26.07 -9.46
N ALA A 401 12.95 -26.57 -10.67
CA ALA A 401 11.97 -27.15 -11.59
C ALA A 401 11.55 -28.57 -11.14
N ALA A 402 10.50 -29.12 -11.76
CA ALA A 402 10.01 -30.47 -11.49
C ALA A 402 11.06 -31.57 -11.75
N ASP A 403 11.93 -31.34 -12.74
CA ASP A 403 13.07 -32.20 -13.10
C ASP A 403 14.26 -32.12 -12.12
N GLY A 404 14.17 -31.28 -11.08
CA GLY A 404 15.23 -31.07 -10.10
C GLY A 404 16.32 -30.07 -10.51
N ARG A 405 16.23 -29.44 -11.69
CA ARG A 405 17.15 -28.37 -12.11
C ARG A 405 16.94 -27.12 -11.25
N ARG A 406 18.03 -26.53 -10.75
CA ARG A 406 17.97 -25.26 -10.03
C ARG A 406 17.75 -24.12 -11.02
N LEU A 407 16.63 -23.42 -10.86
CA LEU A 407 16.23 -22.30 -11.71
C LEU A 407 16.80 -20.98 -11.21
N SER A 408 16.85 -20.81 -9.88
CA SER A 408 17.36 -19.58 -9.28
C SER A 408 17.88 -19.81 -7.87
N ARG A 409 18.72 -18.88 -7.42
CA ARG A 409 19.28 -18.83 -6.08
C ARG A 409 19.47 -17.40 -5.63
N THR A 410 19.13 -17.12 -4.38
CA THR A 410 19.49 -15.87 -3.72
C THR A 410 20.00 -16.13 -2.30
N THR A 411 20.64 -15.13 -1.72
CA THR A 411 21.14 -15.18 -0.35
C THR A 411 20.91 -13.83 0.31
N SER A 412 20.36 -13.85 1.52
CA SER A 412 20.28 -12.67 2.38
C SER A 412 20.85 -12.99 3.77
N ARG A 413 21.18 -11.95 4.55
CA ARG A 413 21.57 -12.13 5.95
C ARG A 413 20.33 -12.07 6.84
N ILE A 414 20.24 -12.99 7.79
CA ILE A 414 19.22 -12.95 8.84
C ILE A 414 19.52 -11.74 9.72
N ARG A 415 18.57 -10.81 9.80
CA ARG A 415 18.70 -9.59 10.57
C ARG A 415 18.10 -9.78 11.95
N ALA A 416 18.76 -9.21 12.95
CA ALA A 416 18.11 -9.01 14.23
C ALA A 416 17.01 -7.99 14.03
N VAL A 417 15.90 -8.22 14.71
CA VAL A 417 15.00 -7.15 15.11
C VAL A 417 15.83 -6.15 15.94
N ARG A 418 16.19 -4.98 15.38
CA ARG A 418 16.93 -3.93 16.11
C ARG A 418 16.00 -3.30 17.14
N ALA A 419 16.20 -3.52 18.44
CA ALA A 419 15.39 -2.86 19.46
C ALA A 419 15.30 -1.34 19.20
N GLY A 420 14.08 -0.84 18.96
CA GLY A 420 13.81 0.60 18.98
C GLY A 420 13.89 1.05 20.44
N LYS A 421 14.32 2.29 20.68
CA LYS A 421 14.40 2.82 22.05
C LYS A 421 13.05 2.62 22.75
N ARG A 422 13.11 2.06 23.96
CA ARG A 422 12.00 2.04 24.92
C ARG A 422 11.82 3.47 25.42
N ASN A 423 11.17 4.35 24.67
CA ASN A 423 10.74 5.65 25.15
C ASN A 423 9.47 6.03 24.38
N VAL A 424 8.37 5.33 24.68
CA VAL A 424 7.03 5.92 24.51
C VAL A 424 6.64 6.25 25.94
N GLY A 425 7.08 7.43 26.37
CA GLY A 425 6.86 7.94 27.72
C GLY A 425 5.48 8.55 27.78
N SER A 426 4.65 8.05 28.69
CA SER A 426 3.36 8.61 29.06
C SER A 426 3.45 10.12 29.31
N GLY A 427 2.87 10.94 28.44
CA GLY A 427 2.87 12.39 28.59
C GLY A 427 1.61 13.05 28.04
N GLY A 428 0.68 13.37 28.94
CA GLY A 428 -0.20 14.55 28.85
C GLY A 428 -1.23 14.60 27.73
N GLY A 429 -2.48 14.28 28.06
CA GLY A 429 -3.61 14.35 27.13
C GLY A 429 -3.87 15.74 26.54
N ILE A 430 -4.40 15.73 25.31
CA ILE A 430 -5.14 16.83 24.72
C ILE A 430 -6.44 16.22 24.14
N GLY A 431 -7.55 16.93 24.41
CA GLY A 431 -8.92 16.46 24.36
C GLY A 431 -9.43 15.98 22.99
N GLY A 432 -10.48 15.16 23.09
CA GLY A 432 -11.00 14.35 22.00
C GLY A 432 -11.77 15.08 20.91
N SER A 433 -11.81 14.42 19.77
CA SER A 433 -12.95 14.35 18.85
C SER A 433 -12.81 13.05 18.04
N ALA A 434 -13.96 12.43 17.74
CA ALA A 434 -14.19 11.05 17.32
C ALA A 434 -13.12 10.41 16.41
N TRP A 435 -12.49 9.36 16.92
CA TRP A 435 -11.77 8.38 16.10
C TRP A 435 -12.78 7.36 15.57
N VAL A 436 -12.84 7.22 14.25
CA VAL A 436 -13.54 6.12 13.58
C VAL A 436 -12.83 4.83 14.02
N GLY A 437 -13.56 3.97 14.72
CA GLY A 437 -13.09 2.68 15.21
C GLY A 437 -13.86 1.53 14.61
#